data_AF-A0A7V4CVB5-F1
#
_entry.id   AF-A0A7V4CVB5-F1
#
_cell.length_a   1.000
_cell.length_b   1.000
_cell.length_c   1.000
_cell.angle_alpha   90.00
_cell.angle_beta   90.00
_cell.angle_gamma   90.00
#
_symmetry.space_group_name_H-M   'P 1'
#
loop_
_entity.id
_entity.type
_entity.pdbx_description
1 polymer ?
#
loop_
_entity_poly.entity_id
_entity_poly.type
_entity_poly.pdbx_seq_one_letter_code
_entity_poly.pdbx_strand_id
1 'polypeptide(L)' 'MLGLWFAISGLIFGSLCSITAKKQDRFPKNWFLIGFVSGPIGLILINLLPRLKSELENERPVLSMDGI' A
#
# COMPACT_ATOMS: atom_id res chain seq x y z
N MET A 1 17.04 3.99 24.55
CA MET A 1 15.87 4.88 24.36
C MET A 1 15.42 4.98 22.90
N LEU A 2 16.33 5.19 21.93
CA LEU A 2 15.98 5.36 20.52
C LEU A 2 15.23 4.16 19.88
N GLY A 3 15.61 2.92 20.23
CA GLY A 3 14.96 1.71 19.68
C GLY A 3 13.49 1.53 20.09
N LEU A 4 13.14 1.92 21.32
CA LEU A 4 11.75 1.85 21.80
C LEU A 4 10.87 2.86 21.05
N TRP A 5 11.40 4.07 20.84
CA TRP A 5 10.75 5.10 20.02
C TRP A 5 10.51 4.62 18.59
N PHE A 6 11.52 4.00 17.98
CA PHE A 6 11.42 3.45 16.63
C PHE A 6 10.36 2.34 16.55
N ALA A 7 10.30 1.45 17.54
CA ALA A 7 9.31 0.38 17.62
C ALA A 7 7.87 0.92 17.78
N ILE A 8 7.67 1.94 18.63
CA ILE A 8 6.35 2.57 18.83
C ILE A 8 5.89 3.26 17.54
N SER A 9 6.76 4.05 16.92
CA SER A 9 6.43 4.70 15.64
C SER A 9 6.11 3.67 14.56
N GLY A 10 6.94 2.63 14.41
CA GLY A 10 6.68 1.54 13.46
C GLY A 10 5.35 0.84 13.70
N LEU A 11 4.98 0.59 14.96
CA LEU A 11 3.68 -0.01 15.31
C LEU A 11 2.50 0.86 14.93
N ILE A 12 2.61 2.18 15.12
CA ILE A 12 1.56 3.14 14.75
C ILE A 12 1.40 3.18 13.22
N PHE A 13 2.50 3.38 12.49
CA PHE A 13 2.47 3.42 11.02
C PHE A 13 2.03 2.09 10.40
N GLY A 14 2.53 0.97 10.91
CA GLY A 14 2.11 -0.37 10.49
C GLY A 14 0.63 -0.62 10.73
N SER A 15 0.10 -0.24 11.90
CA SER A 15 -1.32 -0.43 12.22
C SER A 15 -2.22 0.42 11.33
N LEU A 16 -1.89 1.69 11.09
CA LEU A 16 -2.63 2.56 10.17
C LEU A 16 -2.63 2.02 8.74
N CYS A 17 -1.50 1.48 8.30
CA CYS A 17 -1.37 0.87 6.98
C CYS A 17 -2.22 -0.40 6.86
N SER A 18 -2.23 -1.25 7.89
CA SER A 18 -3.04 -2.46 7.98
C SER A 18 -4.55 -2.17 7.95
N ILE A 19 -5.00 -1.16 8.71
CA ILE A 19 -6.41 -0.74 8.73
C ILE A 19 -6.84 -0.25 7.35
N THR A 20 -6.01 0.58 6.71
CA THR A 20 -6.28 1.10 5.37
C THR A 20 -6.29 -0.02 4.32
N ALA A 21 -5.39 -1.00 4.43
CA ALA A 21 -5.36 -2.18 3.57
C ALA A 21 -6.63 -3.03 3.71
N LYS A 22 -7.10 -3.23 4.94
CA LYS A 22 -8.34 -3.97 5.22
C LYS A 22 -9.57 -3.28 4.61
N LYS A 23 -9.60 -1.94 4.60
CA LYS A 23 -10.65 -1.17 3.92
C LYS A 23 -10.63 -1.30 2.40
N GLN A 24 -9.46 -1.58 1.82
CA GLN A 24 -9.26 -1.74 0.37
C GLN A 24 -9.28 -3.20 -0.10
N ASP A 25 -9.74 -4.14 0.74
CA ASP A 25 -9.74 -5.58 0.44
C ASP A 25 -8.35 -6.13 0.06
N ARG A 26 -7.28 -5.56 0.65
CA ARG A 26 -5.88 -5.98 0.46
C ARG A 26 -5.38 -6.79 1.66
N PHE A 27 -4.33 -7.57 1.47
CA PHE A 27 -3.70 -8.37 2.52
C PHE A 27 -3.13 -7.50 3.67
N PRO A 28 -3.77 -7.46 4.85
CA PRO A 28 -3.43 -6.50 5.91
C PRO A 28 -2.06 -6.79 6.54
N LYS A 29 -1.67 -8.07 6.64
CA LYS A 29 -0.36 -8.49 7.17
C LYS A 29 0.81 -7.94 6.34
N ASN A 30 0.68 -7.95 5.02
CA ASN A 30 1.76 -7.50 4.13
C ASN A 30 1.93 -5.97 4.22
N TRP A 31 0.80 -5.25 4.25
CA TRP A 31 0.79 -3.79 4.38
C TRP A 31 1.21 -3.29 5.75
N PHE A 32 0.95 -4.06 6.81
CA PHE A 32 1.50 -3.79 8.14
C PHE A 32 3.03 -3.80 8.12
N LEU A 33 3.64 -4.85 7.55
CA LEU A 33 5.08 -5.02 7.44
C LEU A 33 5.72 -3.88 6.63
N ILE A 34 5.08 -3.51 5.51
CA ILE A 34 5.49 -2.36 4.71
C ILE A 34 5.43 -1.08 5.55
N GLY A 35 4.32 -0.79 6.24
CA GLY A 35 4.21 0.41 7.07
C GLY A 35 5.15 0.42 8.28
N PHE A 36 5.46 -0.74 8.85
CA PHE A 36 6.39 -0.88 9.98
C PHE A 36 7.85 -0.62 9.57
N VAL A 37 8.26 -1.12 8.41
CA VAL A 37 9.64 -1.00 7.92
C VAL A 37 9.88 0.32 7.18
N SER A 38 8.92 0.76 6.36
CA SER A 38 9.04 1.98 5.54
C SER A 38 8.51 3.24 6.24
N GLY A 39 7.84 3.08 7.39
CA GLY A 39 7.28 4.18 8.17
C GLY A 39 6.27 5.01 7.36
N PRO A 40 6.45 6.34 7.24
CA PRO A 40 5.49 7.20 6.54
C PRO A 40 5.36 6.89 5.05
N ILE A 41 6.41 6.32 4.43
CA ILE A 41 6.41 5.99 2.99
C ILE A 41 5.33 4.95 2.68
N GLY A 42 5.14 3.93 3.52
CA GLY A 42 4.12 2.90 3.32
C GLY A 42 2.70 3.46 3.38
N LEU A 43 2.48 4.48 4.20
CA LEU A 43 1.19 5.15 4.37
C LEU A 43 0.85 6.06 3.17
N ILE A 44 1.87 6.68 2.57
CA ILE A 44 1.73 7.40 1.30
C ILE A 44 1.43 6.40 0.17
N LEU A 45 2.18 5.29 0.14
CA LEU A 45 2.05 4.27 -0.90
C LEU A 45 0.65 3.66 -0.94
N ILE A 46 0.05 3.36 0.23
CA ILE A 46 -1.30 2.77 0.28
C ILE A 46 -2.41 3.74 -0.16
N ASN A 47 -2.17 5.05 -0.05
CA ASN A 47 -3.08 6.08 -0.57
C ASN A 47 -2.89 6.32 -2.07
N LEU A 48 -1.65 6.24 -2.57
CA LEU A 48 -1.37 6.38 -4.00
C LEU A 48 -1.73 5.14 -4.83
N LEU A 49 -1.63 3.96 -4.24
CA LEU A 49 -1.89 2.69 -4.94
C LEU A 49 -3.24 2.62 -5.66
N PRO A 50 -4.38 3.04 -5.06
CA PRO A 50 -5.65 3.05 -5.78
C PRO A 50 -5.65 4.00 -6.98
N ARG A 51 -4.97 5.16 -6.89
CA ARG A 51 -4.81 6.07 -8.04
C ARG A 51 -3.95 5.45 -9.14
N LEU A 52 -2.81 4.86 -8.77
CA LEU A 52 -1.91 4.19 -9.71
C LEU A 52 -2.56 2.99 -10.38
N LYS A 53 -3.37 2.21 -9.64
CA LYS A 53 -4.12 1.09 -10.23
C LYS A 53 -5.11 1.58 -11.29
N SER A 54 -5.82 2.69 -11.03
CA SER A 54 -6.75 3.28 -11.99
C SER A 54 -6.04 3.79 -13.24
N GLU A 55 -4.89 4.45 -13.10
CA GLU A 55 -4.08 4.89 -14.24
C GLU A 55 -3.56 3.69 -15.06
N LEU A 56 -2.97 2.69 -14.39
CA LEU A 56 -2.41 1.52 -15.06
C LEU A 56 -3.47 0.67 -15.80
N GLU A 57 -4.70 0.63 -15.28
CA GLU A 57 -5.82 -0.07 -15.93
C GLU A 57 -6.38 0.72 -17.13
N ASN A 58 -6.34 2.05 -17.07
CA ASN A 58 -6.70 2.94 -18.18
C ASN A 58 -5.66 2.93 -19.31
N GLU A 59 -4.39 2.73 -18.98
CA GLU A 59 -3.28 2.66 -19.93
C GLU A 59 -3.06 1.27 -20.56
N ARG A 60 -3.91 0.27 -20.27
CA ARG A 60 -3.97 -0.94 -21.09
C ARG A 60 -4.97 -0.71 -22.22
N PRO A 61 -4.56 -0.17 -23.40
CA PRO A 61 -5.41 -0.25 -24.56
C PRO A 61 -5.78 -1.71 -24.74
N VAL A 62 -7.07 -1.92 -24.94
CA VAL A 62 -7.63 -3.11 -25.54
C VAL A 62 -6.83 -3.40 -26.80
N LEU A 63 -5.74 -4.15 -26.67
CA LEU A 63 -5.12 -4.88 -27.77
C LEU A 63 -6.06 -6.06 -28.03
N SER A 64 -7.31 -5.75 -28.40
CA SER A 64 -8.16 -6.67 -29.13
C SER A 64 -7.43 -6.86 -30.43
N MET A 65 -6.68 -7.95 -30.46
CA MET A 65 -6.22 -8.58 -31.67
C MET A 65 -7.48 -9.17 -32.33
N ASP A 66 -8.31 -8.28 -32.87
CA ASP A 66 -9.26 -8.61 -33.93
C ASP A 66 -8.43 -8.88 -35.19
N GLY A 67 -7.91 -10.09 -35.27
CA GLY A 67 -7.02 -10.51 -36.35
C GLY A 67 -6.79 -12.01 -36.32
N ILE A 68 -7.80 -12.76 -36.79
CA ILE A 68 -7.78 -13.77 -37.87
C ILE A 68 -9.12 -14.51 -37.85
#